data_AF-A0A1B1SBQ2-F1
#
_entry.id   AF-A0A1B1SBQ2-F1
#
_cell.length_a   1.000
_cell.length_b   1.000
_cell.length_c   1.000
_cell.angle_alpha   90.00
_cell.angle_beta   90.00
_cell.angle_gamma   90.00
#
_symmetry.space_group_name_H-M   'P 1'
#
loop_
_entity.id
_entity.type
_entity.pdbx_description
1 polymer ?
#
loop_
_entity_poly.entity_id
_entity_poly.type
_entity_poly.pdbx_seq_one_letter_code
_entity_poly.pdbx_strand_id
1 'polypeptide(L)'
;MANNGKVRPKKALGQHFLTDESVSRRIADTLSGYVGTPVIEVGPGMGMLTKYLIADGHDVTVVEIDGESIDYLRENFPQLQGERIIDGDFLQMDLADKMGYKPFCVIGNYPYNISSQIFFKVLDYKDMIPCCSGMLQREVAERLAAAPGTKARGILSVLLQAWYDVKYLFTVDEHVFNPPPKVKSGVIIMTRNDVTDLGCDERLFRTIVKTTFGQRRKTLRNSIRGLLPAGAPLPESPLWAKRPEQLSVADFVELTNLASGVRSAVSGSINEL
;
A
#
# COMPACT_ATOMS: atom_id res chain seq x y z
N MET A 1 2.02 -41.86 -4.52
CA MET A 1 1.71 -40.86 -5.56
C MET A 1 0.86 -39.80 -4.89
N ALA A 2 1.43 -38.63 -4.60
CA ALA A 2 0.70 -37.55 -3.94
C ALA A 2 -0.36 -37.00 -4.91
N ASN A 3 -1.60 -36.89 -4.43
CA ASN A 3 -2.73 -36.42 -5.19
C ASN A 3 -2.48 -34.96 -5.58
N ASN A 4 -2.27 -34.68 -6.88
CA ASN A 4 -1.88 -33.36 -7.37
C ASN A 4 -3.13 -32.47 -7.46
N GLY A 5 -3.72 -32.16 -6.29
CA GLY A 5 -4.89 -31.29 -6.13
C GLY A 5 -4.57 -29.87 -6.59
N LYS A 6 -4.64 -29.65 -7.91
CA LYS A 6 -4.45 -28.31 -8.49
C LYS A 6 -5.56 -27.39 -8.00
N VAL A 7 -5.21 -26.48 -7.09
CA VAL A 7 -6.01 -25.31 -6.74
C VAL A 7 -6.40 -24.60 -8.04
N ARG A 8 -7.69 -24.38 -8.26
CA ARG A 8 -8.16 -23.75 -9.50
C ARG A 8 -8.25 -22.24 -9.32
N PRO A 9 -7.69 -21.43 -10.24
CA PRO A 9 -7.81 -19.99 -10.20
C PRO A 9 -9.27 -19.52 -10.19
N LYS A 10 -9.65 -18.76 -9.17
CA LYS A 10 -10.99 -18.18 -9.02
C LYS A 10 -11.00 -16.75 -9.54
N LYS A 11 -11.72 -16.52 -10.65
CA LYS A 11 -11.86 -15.20 -11.28
C LYS A 11 -12.46 -14.15 -10.33
N ALA A 12 -13.39 -14.55 -9.46
CA ALA A 12 -14.02 -13.66 -8.48
C ALA A 12 -13.02 -13.09 -7.46
N LEU A 13 -11.96 -13.83 -7.16
CA LEU A 13 -10.87 -13.42 -6.27
C LEU A 13 -9.71 -12.75 -7.00
N GLY A 14 -9.79 -12.62 -8.33
CA GLY A 14 -8.71 -12.05 -9.14
C GLY A 14 -7.42 -12.89 -9.13
N GLN A 15 -7.51 -14.20 -8.87
CA GLN A 15 -6.35 -15.07 -8.75
C GLN A 15 -5.63 -15.27 -10.08
N HIS A 16 -4.34 -14.91 -10.08
CA HIS A 16 -3.36 -15.22 -11.11
C HIS A 16 -2.15 -15.84 -10.41
N PHE A 17 -1.98 -17.16 -10.53
CA PHE A 17 -0.88 -17.82 -9.84
C PHE A 17 0.42 -17.57 -10.58
N LEU A 18 1.40 -16.98 -9.88
CA LEU A 18 2.76 -16.84 -10.36
C LEU A 18 3.37 -18.24 -10.49
N THR A 19 3.99 -18.56 -11.63
CA THR A 19 4.60 -19.88 -11.87
C THR A 19 6.11 -19.81 -12.08
N ASP A 20 6.66 -18.61 -12.26
CA ASP A 20 8.10 -18.42 -12.48
C ASP A 20 8.86 -18.34 -11.16
N GLU A 21 9.79 -19.28 -10.99
CA GLU A 21 10.63 -19.42 -9.80
C GLU A 21 11.60 -18.25 -9.60
N SER A 22 12.18 -17.75 -10.70
CA SER A 22 13.15 -16.64 -10.66
C SER A 22 12.48 -15.35 -10.21
N VAL A 23 11.28 -15.06 -10.74
CA VAL A 23 10.47 -13.92 -10.32
C VAL A 23 10.05 -14.07 -8.86
N SER A 24 9.58 -15.26 -8.46
CA SER A 24 9.16 -15.54 -7.08
C SER A 24 10.31 -15.33 -6.08
N ARG A 25 11.49 -15.86 -6.39
CA ARG A 25 12.71 -15.66 -5.59
C ARG A 25 13.08 -14.18 -5.50
N ARG A 26 13.12 -13.46 -6.63
CA ARG A 26 13.45 -12.03 -6.66
C ARG A 26 12.50 -11.16 -5.85
N ILE A 27 11.21 -11.52 -5.77
CA ILE A 27 10.25 -10.82 -4.92
C ILE A 27 10.53 -11.14 -3.45
N ALA A 28 10.74 -12.41 -3.07
CA ALA A 28 11.09 -12.79 -1.71
C ALA A 28 12.39 -12.10 -1.22
N ASP A 29 13.41 -12.01 -2.09
CA ASP A 29 14.71 -11.37 -1.81
C ASP A 29 14.60 -9.89 -1.41
N THR A 30 13.49 -9.22 -1.74
CA THR A 30 13.26 -7.83 -1.32
C THR A 30 13.17 -7.68 0.20
N LEU A 31 12.89 -8.77 0.93
CA LEU A 31 12.87 -8.79 2.39
C LEU A 31 14.15 -9.35 3.02
N SER A 32 15.19 -9.68 2.26
CA SER A 32 16.44 -10.26 2.79
C SER A 32 17.08 -9.47 3.95
N GLY A 33 16.93 -8.14 3.96
CA GLY A 33 17.40 -7.27 5.05
C GLY A 33 16.55 -7.28 6.32
N TYR A 34 15.45 -8.03 6.36
CA TYR A 34 14.45 -8.05 7.44
C TYR A 34 14.33 -9.40 8.13
N VAL A 35 15.31 -10.30 7.98
CA VAL A 35 15.38 -11.54 8.76
C VAL A 35 15.37 -11.18 10.26
N GLY A 36 14.52 -11.85 11.03
CA GLY A 36 14.25 -11.53 12.44
C GLY A 36 13.06 -10.58 12.67
N THR A 37 12.55 -9.94 11.61
CA THR A 37 11.24 -9.25 11.65
C THR A 37 10.16 -10.22 11.16
N PRO A 38 9.07 -10.44 11.92
CA PRO A 38 7.94 -11.25 11.47
C PRO A 38 7.37 -10.77 10.14
N VAL A 39 6.88 -11.68 9.31
CA VAL A 39 6.36 -11.38 7.96
C VAL A 39 4.92 -11.85 7.83
N ILE A 40 4.04 -10.98 7.35
CA ILE A 40 2.73 -11.38 6.82
C ILE A 40 2.82 -11.47 5.29
N GLU A 41 2.55 -12.65 4.73
CA GLU A 41 2.30 -12.82 3.30
C GLU A 41 0.79 -12.77 3.02
N VAL A 42 0.37 -11.84 2.16
CA VAL A 42 -1.03 -11.66 1.75
C VAL A 42 -1.28 -12.39 0.43
N GLY A 43 -2.23 -13.32 0.43
CA GLY A 43 -2.60 -14.10 -0.76
C GLY A 43 -1.46 -15.01 -1.22
N PRO A 44 -0.97 -15.93 -0.37
CA PRO A 44 0.10 -16.87 -0.72
C PRO A 44 -0.28 -17.79 -1.90
N GLY A 45 -1.58 -18.05 -2.13
CA GLY A 45 -2.04 -19.04 -3.10
C GLY A 45 -1.39 -20.40 -2.85
N MET A 46 -0.63 -20.90 -3.83
CA MET A 46 0.12 -22.16 -3.72
C MET A 46 1.51 -22.02 -3.06
N GLY A 47 1.80 -20.88 -2.43
CA GLY A 47 3.01 -20.67 -1.62
C GLY A 47 4.29 -20.42 -2.41
N MET A 48 4.19 -19.78 -3.57
CA MET A 48 5.35 -19.54 -4.45
C MET A 48 6.38 -18.58 -3.85
N LEU A 49 5.95 -17.55 -3.12
CA LEU A 49 6.86 -16.70 -2.35
C LEU A 49 7.14 -17.35 -0.99
N THR A 50 6.12 -17.91 -0.35
CA THR A 50 6.18 -18.59 0.95
C THR A 50 7.38 -19.52 1.08
N LYS A 51 7.63 -20.38 0.08
CA LYS A 51 8.75 -21.34 0.13
C LYS A 51 10.12 -20.66 0.21
N TYR A 52 10.30 -19.54 -0.47
CA TYR A 52 11.56 -18.80 -0.47
C TYR A 52 11.73 -18.02 0.83
N LEU A 53 10.66 -17.39 1.32
CA LEU A 53 10.67 -16.70 2.60
C LEU A 53 11.05 -17.67 3.74
N ILE A 54 10.45 -18.87 3.79
CA ILE A 54 10.79 -19.90 4.78
C ILE A 54 12.24 -20.38 4.62
N ALA A 55 12.68 -20.65 3.38
CA ALA A 55 14.04 -21.12 3.12
C ALA A 55 15.11 -20.10 3.53
N ASP A 56 14.81 -18.81 3.42
CA ASP A 56 15.68 -17.71 3.84
C ASP A 56 15.59 -17.41 5.35
N GLY A 57 14.78 -18.17 6.11
CA GLY A 57 14.69 -18.09 7.57
C GLY A 57 13.74 -17.02 8.09
N HIS A 58 12.80 -16.53 7.27
CA HIS A 58 11.78 -15.60 7.74
C HIS A 58 10.76 -16.29 8.67
N ASP A 59 10.31 -15.51 9.66
CA ASP A 59 9.19 -15.86 10.53
C ASP A 59 7.87 -15.51 9.83
N VAL A 60 7.36 -16.43 9.00
CA VAL A 60 6.22 -16.17 8.09
C VAL A 60 4.88 -16.60 8.68
N THR A 61 3.91 -15.71 8.56
CA THR A 61 2.46 -15.96 8.68
C THR A 61 1.81 -15.64 7.35
N VAL A 62 0.96 -16.52 6.84
CA VAL A 62 0.25 -16.34 5.57
C VAL A 62 -1.24 -16.09 5.82
N VAL A 63 -1.83 -15.18 5.03
CA VAL A 63 -3.26 -14.83 5.11
C VAL A 63 -3.91 -15.12 3.76
N GLU A 64 -4.89 -16.02 3.75
CA GLU A 64 -5.59 -16.46 2.56
C GLU A 64 -7.11 -16.57 2.83
N ILE A 65 -7.92 -16.27 1.82
CA ILE A 65 -9.40 -16.37 1.88
C ILE A 65 -9.91 -17.59 1.09
N ASP A 66 -9.08 -18.13 0.19
CA ASP A 66 -9.42 -19.29 -0.62
C ASP A 66 -9.14 -20.61 0.13
N GLY A 67 -10.22 -21.29 0.54
CA GLY A 67 -10.15 -22.60 1.22
C GLY A 67 -9.30 -23.66 0.51
N GLU A 68 -9.36 -23.74 -0.83
CA GLU A 68 -8.52 -24.70 -1.58
C GLU A 68 -7.03 -24.40 -1.45
N SER A 69 -6.67 -23.10 -1.46
CA SER A 69 -5.29 -22.66 -1.26
C SER A 69 -4.84 -22.92 0.17
N ILE A 70 -5.71 -22.71 1.16
CA ILE A 70 -5.45 -22.99 2.58
C ILE A 70 -5.17 -24.48 2.80
N ASP A 71 -6.01 -25.37 2.25
CA ASP A 71 -5.81 -26.81 2.36
C ASP A 71 -4.50 -27.23 1.69
N TYR A 72 -4.21 -26.69 0.50
CA TYR A 72 -2.94 -26.91 -0.18
C TYR A 72 -1.74 -26.47 0.68
N LEU A 73 -1.80 -25.30 1.32
CA LEU A 73 -0.73 -24.78 2.16
C LEU A 73 -0.51 -25.67 3.39
N ARG A 74 -1.58 -26.13 4.04
CA ARG A 74 -1.50 -27.05 5.19
C ARG A 74 -0.83 -28.38 4.82
N GLU A 75 -1.11 -28.90 3.63
CA GLU A 75 -0.51 -30.15 3.15
C GLU A 75 0.95 -30.02 2.73
N ASN A 76 1.32 -28.90 2.10
CA ASN A 76 2.62 -28.76 1.42
C ASN A 76 3.66 -27.95 2.23
N PHE A 77 3.23 -27.18 3.23
CA PHE A 77 4.10 -26.36 4.08
C PHE A 77 3.97 -26.75 5.55
N PRO A 78 4.41 -27.96 5.94
CA PRO A 78 4.38 -28.40 7.34
C PRO A 78 5.28 -27.56 8.25
N GLN A 79 6.06 -26.60 7.74
CA GLN A 79 6.79 -25.61 8.54
C GLN A 79 5.86 -24.48 9.02
N LEU A 80 4.75 -24.22 8.32
CA LEU A 80 3.71 -23.29 8.75
C LEU A 80 2.78 -23.97 9.77
N GLN A 81 3.32 -24.31 10.93
CA GLN A 81 2.54 -24.93 12.02
C GLN A 81 1.73 -23.90 12.82
N GLY A 82 0.67 -24.39 13.46
CA GLY A 82 -0.17 -23.59 14.36
C GLY A 82 -0.96 -22.50 13.64
N GLU A 83 -0.98 -21.30 14.21
CA GLU A 83 -1.77 -20.15 13.72
C GLU A 83 -1.09 -19.36 12.59
N ARG A 84 -0.07 -19.95 11.94
CA ARG A 84 0.68 -19.31 10.83
C ARG A 84 -0.06 -19.32 9.50
N ILE A 85 -1.10 -20.15 9.35
CA ILE A 85 -2.00 -20.11 8.19
C ILE A 85 -3.33 -19.54 8.68
N ILE A 86 -3.56 -18.26 8.37
CA ILE A 86 -4.77 -17.56 8.76
C ILE A 86 -5.78 -17.64 7.60
N ASP A 87 -6.88 -18.34 7.86
CA ASP A 87 -8.09 -18.31 7.05
C ASP A 87 -8.85 -17.02 7.35
N GLY A 88 -8.76 -16.03 6.46
CA GLY A 88 -9.42 -14.75 6.66
C GLY A 88 -9.12 -13.67 5.63
N ASP A 89 -9.94 -12.63 5.66
CA ASP A 89 -9.75 -11.43 4.86
C ASP A 89 -8.72 -10.50 5.52
N PHE A 90 -7.54 -10.37 4.89
CA PHE A 90 -6.49 -9.44 5.32
C PHE A 90 -7.02 -8.03 5.59
N LEU A 91 -8.00 -7.54 4.82
CA LEU A 91 -8.57 -6.19 4.99
C LEU A 91 -9.38 -6.04 6.28
N GLN A 92 -9.92 -7.12 6.84
CA GLN A 92 -10.75 -7.10 8.06
C GLN A 92 -9.98 -7.43 9.34
N MET A 93 -8.76 -7.97 9.24
CA MET A 93 -7.98 -8.39 10.40
C MET A 93 -7.47 -7.23 11.26
N ASP A 94 -7.36 -7.43 12.58
CA ASP A 94 -6.51 -6.61 13.43
C ASP A 94 -5.06 -7.11 13.30
N LEU A 95 -4.20 -6.37 12.58
CA LEU A 95 -2.83 -6.81 12.35
C LEU A 95 -1.96 -6.62 13.59
N ALA A 96 -2.33 -5.70 14.50
CA ALA A 96 -1.55 -5.46 15.70
C ALA A 96 -1.71 -6.62 16.67
N ASP A 97 -2.95 -7.06 16.92
CA ASP A 97 -3.24 -8.25 17.73
C ASP A 97 -2.55 -9.49 17.14
N LYS A 98 -2.71 -9.71 15.82
CA LYS A 98 -2.13 -10.88 15.14
C LYS A 98 -0.61 -10.94 15.17
N MET A 99 0.05 -9.79 15.23
CA MET A 99 1.51 -9.71 15.31
C MET A 99 2.00 -9.43 16.74
N GLY A 100 1.14 -9.57 17.74
CA GLY A 100 1.47 -9.41 19.16
C GLY A 100 2.02 -8.02 19.48
N TYR A 101 1.51 -6.99 18.81
CA TYR A 101 1.92 -5.58 18.92
C TYR A 101 3.41 -5.34 18.62
N LYS A 102 4.05 -6.22 17.83
CA LYS A 102 5.45 -6.08 17.39
C LYS A 102 5.53 -5.57 15.95
N PRO A 103 6.65 -4.94 15.55
CA PRO A 103 6.89 -4.61 14.15
C PRO A 103 6.87 -5.85 13.25
N PHE A 104 6.35 -5.72 12.04
CA PHE A 104 6.26 -6.81 11.06
C PHE A 104 6.34 -6.29 9.62
N CYS A 105 6.89 -7.09 8.73
CA CYS A 105 6.89 -6.81 7.30
C CYS A 105 5.63 -7.36 6.63
N VAL A 106 5.23 -6.75 5.52
CA VAL A 106 4.13 -7.24 4.67
C VAL A 106 4.68 -7.56 3.28
N ILE A 107 4.31 -8.71 2.75
CA ILE A 107 4.65 -9.12 1.39
C ILE A 107 3.48 -9.77 0.66
N GLY A 108 3.49 -9.78 -0.66
CA GLY A 108 2.56 -10.61 -1.42
C GLY A 108 2.69 -10.49 -2.94
N ASN A 109 2.10 -11.46 -3.63
CA ASN A 109 1.61 -11.28 -4.99
C ASN A 109 0.15 -10.79 -4.89
N TYR A 110 -0.02 -9.49 -4.71
CA TYR A 110 -1.29 -8.94 -4.25
C TYR A 110 -2.41 -9.14 -5.28
N PRO A 111 -3.61 -9.56 -4.83
CA PRO A 111 -4.77 -9.63 -5.71
C PRO A 111 -5.13 -8.24 -6.25
N TYR A 112 -5.34 -8.16 -7.56
CA TYR A 112 -5.46 -6.88 -8.27
C TYR A 112 -6.70 -6.06 -7.87
N ASN A 113 -7.78 -6.73 -7.48
CA ASN A 113 -9.04 -6.11 -7.08
C ASN A 113 -8.97 -5.37 -5.74
N ILE A 114 -8.05 -5.77 -4.85
CA ILE A 114 -7.93 -5.20 -3.50
C ILE A 114 -6.58 -4.53 -3.24
N SER A 115 -5.68 -4.46 -4.23
CA SER A 115 -4.31 -3.96 -4.02
C SER A 115 -4.29 -2.57 -3.39
N SER A 116 -5.13 -1.63 -3.85
CA SER A 116 -5.15 -0.26 -3.28
C SER A 116 -5.59 -0.25 -1.81
N GLN A 117 -6.55 -1.11 -1.44
CA GLN A 117 -7.05 -1.26 -0.08
C GLN A 117 -5.99 -1.84 0.85
N ILE A 118 -5.18 -2.79 0.35
CA ILE A 118 -4.02 -3.32 1.07
C ILE A 118 -3.06 -2.18 1.44
N PHE A 119 -2.73 -1.28 0.51
CA PHE A 119 -1.81 -0.17 0.82
C PHE A 119 -2.41 0.90 1.73
N PHE A 120 -3.72 1.15 1.68
CA PHE A 120 -4.37 1.97 2.71
C PHE A 120 -4.27 1.33 4.08
N LYS A 121 -4.47 0.02 4.17
CA LYS A 121 -4.32 -0.72 5.42
C LYS A 121 -2.87 -0.70 5.92
N VAL A 122 -1.88 -0.93 5.05
CA VAL A 122 -0.45 -0.80 5.41
C VAL A 122 -0.13 0.58 5.97
N LEU A 123 -0.73 1.64 5.40
CA LEU A 123 -0.59 3.00 5.91
C LEU A 123 -1.22 3.19 7.30
N ASP A 124 -2.37 2.56 7.56
CA ASP A 124 -3.01 2.62 8.89
C ASP A 124 -2.15 1.95 9.98
N TYR A 125 -1.25 1.03 9.60
CA TYR A 125 -0.27 0.36 10.46
C TYR A 125 1.17 0.86 10.24
N LYS A 126 1.35 2.10 9.76
CA LYS A 126 2.66 2.67 9.40
C LYS A 126 3.73 2.64 10.49
N ASP A 127 3.31 2.64 11.76
CA ASP A 127 4.21 2.65 12.91
C ASP A 127 4.70 1.24 13.29
N MET A 128 4.08 0.20 12.73
CA MET A 128 4.45 -1.20 12.95
C MET A 128 5.07 -1.86 11.72
N ILE A 129 4.93 -1.28 10.53
CA ILE A 129 5.40 -1.88 9.29
C ILE A 129 6.69 -1.18 8.83
N PRO A 130 7.89 -1.69 9.17
CA PRO A 130 9.15 -1.11 8.68
C PRO A 130 9.34 -1.33 7.18
N CYS A 131 8.74 -2.39 6.61
CA CYS A 131 8.83 -2.68 5.19
C CYS A 131 7.58 -3.38 4.65
N CYS A 132 7.13 -2.92 3.49
CA CYS A 132 6.10 -3.56 2.68
C CYS A 132 6.63 -3.73 1.26
N SER A 133 6.59 -4.94 0.73
CA SER A 133 7.09 -5.25 -0.62
C SER A 133 6.10 -6.14 -1.36
N GLY A 134 6.08 -6.10 -2.68
CA GLY A 134 5.28 -7.06 -3.39
C GLY A 134 4.96 -6.68 -4.82
N MET A 135 4.23 -7.59 -5.44
CA MET A 135 3.83 -7.50 -6.83
C MET A 135 2.36 -7.12 -6.94
N LEU A 136 2.06 -6.24 -7.89
CA LEU A 136 0.71 -5.78 -8.20
C LEU A 136 0.64 -5.36 -9.68
N GLN A 137 -0.52 -4.93 -10.16
CA GLN A 137 -0.64 -4.40 -11.52
C GLN A 137 0.35 -3.26 -11.77
N ARG A 138 1.02 -3.27 -12.93
CA ARG A 138 2.08 -2.30 -13.27
C ARG A 138 1.64 -0.85 -13.09
N GLU A 139 0.45 -0.49 -13.59
CA GLU A 139 -0.06 0.89 -13.47
C GLU A 139 -0.23 1.31 -11.99
N VAL A 140 -0.65 0.39 -11.14
CA VAL A 140 -0.79 0.67 -9.70
C VAL A 140 0.59 0.80 -9.07
N ALA A 141 1.53 -0.10 -9.37
CA ALA A 141 2.92 -0.01 -8.90
C ALA A 141 3.60 1.32 -9.30
N GLU A 142 3.46 1.71 -10.57
CA GLU A 142 3.95 3.00 -11.10
C GLU A 142 3.30 4.18 -10.39
N ARG A 143 2.00 4.12 -10.13
CA ARG A 143 1.28 5.14 -9.35
C ARG A 143 1.83 5.25 -7.93
N LEU A 144 2.07 4.15 -7.21
CA LEU A 144 2.57 4.21 -5.83
C LEU A 144 3.96 4.87 -5.77
N ALA A 145 4.84 4.54 -6.71
CA ALA A 145 6.19 5.10 -6.81
C ALA A 145 6.28 6.44 -7.58
N ALA A 146 5.15 7.01 -8.02
CA ALA A 146 5.13 8.17 -8.90
C ALA A 146 5.68 9.44 -8.23
N ALA A 147 6.69 10.06 -8.86
CA ALA A 147 7.26 11.33 -8.43
C ALA A 147 6.30 12.52 -8.65
N PRO A 148 6.50 13.66 -7.94
CA PRO A 148 5.84 14.93 -8.22
C PRO A 148 5.95 15.35 -9.70
N GLY A 149 4.89 15.94 -10.25
CA GLY A 149 4.82 16.39 -11.64
C GLY A 149 4.46 15.31 -12.65
N THR A 150 4.34 14.04 -12.24
CA THR A 150 4.05 12.93 -13.16
C THR A 150 2.54 12.69 -13.33
N LYS A 151 2.14 12.21 -14.51
CA LYS A 151 0.74 11.85 -14.79
C LYS A 151 0.23 10.71 -13.90
N ALA A 152 1.10 9.80 -13.49
CA ALA A 152 0.74 8.64 -12.66
C ALA A 152 0.46 9.01 -11.19
N ARG A 153 1.01 10.12 -10.68
CA ARG A 153 0.90 10.52 -9.26
C ARG A 153 -0.55 10.61 -8.81
N GLY A 154 -0.90 10.04 -7.67
CA GLY A 154 -2.26 10.04 -7.14
C GLY A 154 -2.29 10.10 -5.62
N ILE A 155 -3.46 9.81 -5.06
CA ILE A 155 -3.72 9.86 -3.61
C ILE A 155 -2.72 8.98 -2.86
N LEU A 156 -2.63 7.69 -3.20
CA LEU A 156 -1.73 6.76 -2.52
C LEU A 156 -0.25 7.12 -2.69
N SER A 157 0.16 7.73 -3.82
CA SER A 157 1.53 8.20 -3.99
C SER A 157 1.90 9.18 -2.87
N VAL A 158 1.05 10.19 -2.64
CA VAL A 158 1.34 11.22 -1.63
C VAL A 158 1.23 10.67 -0.22
N LEU A 159 0.17 9.90 0.07
CA LEU A 159 -0.06 9.40 1.42
C LEU A 159 1.01 8.39 1.87
N LEU A 160 1.47 7.53 0.96
CA LEU A 160 2.53 6.57 1.29
C LEU A 160 3.90 7.25 1.35
N GLN A 161 4.23 8.11 0.37
CA GLN A 161 5.52 8.80 0.32
C GLN A 161 5.73 9.78 1.49
N ALA A 162 4.68 10.12 2.23
CA ALA A 162 4.80 10.88 3.47
C ALA A 162 5.51 10.09 4.59
N TRP A 163 5.42 8.76 4.57
CA TRP A 163 5.91 7.88 5.65
C TRP A 163 6.88 6.81 5.17
N TYR A 164 6.97 6.58 3.87
CA TYR A 164 7.79 5.54 3.27
C TYR A 164 8.58 6.07 2.09
N ASP A 165 9.80 5.56 1.92
CA ASP A 165 10.51 5.59 0.66
C ASP A 165 9.94 4.49 -0.25
N VAL A 166 9.25 4.90 -1.31
CA VAL A 166 8.58 3.98 -2.24
C VAL A 166 9.41 3.85 -3.52
N LYS A 167 9.87 2.64 -3.84
CA LYS A 167 10.68 2.35 -5.03
C LYS A 167 9.98 1.33 -5.93
N TYR A 168 9.91 1.65 -7.22
CA TYR A 168 9.59 0.66 -8.26
C TYR A 168 10.84 -0.14 -8.58
N LEU A 169 10.79 -1.46 -8.43
CA LEU A 169 11.95 -2.32 -8.59
C LEU A 169 12.06 -2.86 -10.01
N PHE A 170 11.04 -3.56 -10.49
CA PHE A 170 11.04 -4.14 -11.83
C PHE A 170 9.64 -4.50 -12.32
N THR A 171 9.52 -4.67 -13.64
CA THR A 171 8.29 -5.13 -14.32
C THR A 171 8.33 -6.64 -14.51
N VAL A 172 7.17 -7.29 -14.43
CA VAL A 172 6.98 -8.72 -14.66
C VAL A 172 5.96 -8.92 -15.77
N ASP A 173 6.31 -9.73 -16.77
CA ASP A 173 5.46 -10.06 -17.92
C ASP A 173 4.30 -10.99 -17.55
N GLU A 174 3.15 -10.83 -18.19
CA GLU A 174 1.93 -11.60 -17.92
C GLU A 174 2.06 -13.11 -18.16
N HIS A 175 3.03 -13.54 -18.96
CA HIS A 175 3.21 -14.95 -19.32
C HIS A 175 3.77 -15.81 -18.18
N VAL A 176 4.26 -15.20 -17.10
CA VAL A 176 4.74 -15.94 -15.91
C VAL A 176 3.61 -16.35 -14.96
N PHE A 177 2.35 -16.14 -15.35
CA PHE A 177 1.18 -16.44 -14.54
C PHE A 177 0.25 -17.45 -15.21
N ASN A 178 -0.51 -18.18 -14.38
CA ASN A 178 -1.55 -19.09 -14.84
C ASN A 178 -2.89 -18.86 -14.07
N PRO A 179 -3.96 -18.42 -14.76
CA PRO A 179 -3.97 -17.94 -16.15
C PRO A 179 -3.20 -16.60 -16.26
N PRO A 180 -2.72 -16.23 -17.47
CA PRO A 180 -2.06 -14.95 -17.66
C PRO A 180 -3.04 -13.78 -17.45
N PRO A 181 -2.66 -12.73 -16.71
CA PRO A 181 -3.44 -11.49 -16.63
C PRO A 181 -3.40 -10.74 -17.98
N LYS A 182 -4.29 -9.77 -18.14
CA LYS A 182 -4.35 -8.92 -19.35
C LYS A 182 -3.32 -7.77 -19.36
N VAL A 183 -2.60 -7.60 -18.26
CA VAL A 183 -1.69 -6.49 -18.03
C VAL A 183 -0.44 -7.00 -17.33
N LYS A 184 0.68 -6.31 -17.55
CA LYS A 184 1.93 -6.55 -16.82
C LYS A 184 1.77 -6.24 -15.33
N SER A 185 2.65 -6.85 -14.55
CA SER A 185 2.81 -6.53 -13.13
C SER A 185 4.05 -5.68 -12.89
N GLY A 186 4.06 -4.97 -11.77
CA GLY A 186 5.24 -4.26 -11.25
C GLY A 186 5.48 -4.69 -9.81
N VAL A 187 6.75 -4.76 -9.43
CA VAL A 187 7.19 -5.03 -8.06
C VAL A 187 7.66 -3.74 -7.43
N ILE A 188 7.18 -3.45 -6.22
CA ILE A 188 7.61 -2.29 -5.44
C ILE A 188 8.16 -2.73 -4.09
N ILE A 189 8.94 -1.84 -3.47
CA ILE A 189 9.26 -1.89 -2.05
C ILE A 189 8.97 -0.52 -1.43
N MET A 190 8.44 -0.55 -0.22
CA MET A 190 8.19 0.60 0.65
C MET A 190 8.99 0.38 1.93
N THR A 191 9.97 1.22 2.18
CA THR A 191 10.76 1.19 3.41
C THR A 191 10.38 2.38 4.27
N ARG A 192 10.14 2.18 5.56
CA ARG A 192 9.78 3.25 6.49
C ARG A 192 10.88 4.31 6.49
N ASN A 193 10.51 5.57 6.25
CA ASN A 193 11.43 6.70 6.31
C ASN A 193 11.58 7.24 7.75
N ASP A 194 12.43 8.24 7.95
CA ASP A 194 12.70 8.83 9.26
C ASP A 194 11.62 9.82 9.76
N VAL A 195 10.52 10.01 9.02
CA VAL A 195 9.45 10.95 9.40
C VAL A 195 8.67 10.39 10.58
N THR A 196 8.74 11.05 11.73
CA THR A 196 7.93 10.73 12.93
C THR A 196 6.78 11.70 13.16
N ASP A 197 6.87 12.91 12.59
CA ASP A 197 5.84 13.94 12.60
C ASP A 197 5.78 14.59 11.22
N LEU A 198 4.58 14.69 10.66
CA LEU A 198 4.36 15.28 9.34
C LEU A 198 4.45 16.81 9.36
N GLY A 199 4.36 17.43 10.54
CA GLY A 199 4.37 18.89 10.70
C GLY A 199 3.04 19.56 10.32
N CYS A 200 1.95 18.79 10.28
CA CYS A 200 0.58 19.26 10.07
C CYS A 200 -0.45 18.27 10.62
N ASP A 201 -1.72 18.67 10.68
CA ASP A 201 -2.80 17.76 11.08
C ASP A 201 -2.97 16.64 10.02
N GLU A 202 -2.65 15.39 10.40
CA GLU A 202 -2.69 14.23 9.51
C GLU A 202 -4.08 13.97 8.91
N ARG A 203 -5.16 14.23 9.66
CA ARG A 203 -6.54 14.00 9.19
C ARG A 203 -6.92 15.02 8.12
N LEU A 204 -6.54 16.27 8.32
CA LEU A 204 -6.71 17.35 7.36
C LEU A 204 -5.80 17.14 6.15
N PHE A 205 -4.56 16.71 6.34
CA PHE A 205 -3.65 16.33 5.25
C PHE A 205 -4.30 15.27 4.35
N ARG A 206 -4.78 14.16 4.93
CA ARG A 206 -5.47 13.10 4.19
C ARG A 206 -6.70 13.64 3.45
N THR A 207 -7.46 14.54 4.08
CA THR A 207 -8.66 15.16 3.51
C THR A 207 -8.30 16.06 2.33
N ILE A 208 -7.28 16.91 2.47
CA ILE A 208 -6.79 17.80 1.41
C ILE A 208 -6.29 16.99 0.22
N VAL A 209 -5.41 16.00 0.43
CA VAL A 209 -4.90 15.13 -0.64
C VAL A 209 -6.06 14.49 -1.40
N LYS A 210 -7.02 13.87 -0.70
CA LYS A 210 -8.19 13.23 -1.34
C LYS A 210 -9.03 14.24 -2.12
N THR A 211 -9.37 15.39 -1.53
CA THR A 211 -10.23 16.39 -2.16
C THR A 211 -9.58 17.02 -3.39
N THR A 212 -8.28 17.34 -3.32
CA THR A 212 -7.57 17.97 -4.45
C THR A 212 -7.45 16.98 -5.61
N PHE A 213 -7.08 15.72 -5.35
CA PHE A 213 -7.02 14.70 -6.41
C PHE A 213 -8.39 14.31 -6.97
N GLY A 214 -9.47 14.40 -6.18
CA GLY A 214 -10.85 14.26 -6.69
C GLY A 214 -11.23 15.32 -7.73
N GLN A 215 -10.49 16.45 -7.76
CA GLN A 215 -10.65 17.53 -8.73
C GLN A 215 -9.37 17.75 -9.55
N ARG A 216 -8.66 16.67 -9.92
CA ARG A 216 -7.32 16.68 -10.55
C ARG A 216 -7.09 17.72 -11.66
N ARG A 217 -8.10 18.03 -12.48
CA ARG A 217 -7.98 18.99 -13.60
C ARG A 217 -8.03 20.45 -13.17
N LYS A 218 -8.47 20.74 -11.94
CA LYS A 218 -8.56 22.10 -11.37
C LYS A 218 -7.26 22.47 -10.65
N THR A 219 -6.96 23.77 -10.61
CA THR A 219 -5.89 24.31 -9.77
C THR A 219 -6.23 24.18 -8.28
N LEU A 220 -5.23 24.21 -7.42
CA LEU A 220 -5.40 24.10 -5.96
C LEU A 220 -6.29 25.18 -5.39
N ARG A 221 -6.19 26.42 -5.91
CA ARG A 221 -7.08 27.54 -5.56
C ARG A 221 -8.55 27.16 -5.68
N ASN A 222 -8.90 26.35 -6.68
CA ASN A 222 -10.28 25.97 -6.96
C ASN A 222 -10.67 24.67 -6.25
N SER A 223 -9.76 23.69 -6.18
CA SER A 223 -10.09 22.39 -5.57
C SER A 223 -10.25 22.46 -4.06
N ILE A 224 -9.53 23.35 -3.37
CA ILE A 224 -9.56 23.43 -1.91
C ILE A 224 -10.76 24.21 -1.36
N ARG A 225 -11.47 24.99 -2.20
CA ARG A 225 -12.54 25.89 -1.75
C ARG A 225 -13.64 25.20 -0.96
N GLY A 226 -13.99 23.97 -1.32
CA GLY A 226 -14.98 23.17 -0.58
C GLY A 226 -14.55 22.75 0.83
N LEU A 227 -13.28 22.92 1.20
CA LEU A 227 -12.74 22.62 2.52
C LEU A 227 -12.59 23.86 3.41
N LEU A 228 -12.86 25.05 2.88
CA LEU A 228 -12.67 26.32 3.56
C LEU A 228 -14.02 27.01 3.82
N PRO A 229 -14.12 27.87 4.84
CA PRO A 229 -15.31 28.69 5.04
C PRO A 229 -15.65 29.53 3.81
N ALA A 230 -16.94 29.75 3.56
CA ALA A 230 -17.41 30.52 2.43
C ALA A 230 -16.84 31.96 2.47
N GLY A 231 -16.32 32.44 1.35
CA GLY A 231 -15.74 33.78 1.24
C GLY A 231 -14.38 33.98 1.93
N ALA A 232 -13.83 32.96 2.59
CA ALA A 232 -12.57 33.12 3.31
C ALA A 232 -11.41 33.55 2.38
N PRO A 233 -10.65 34.60 2.74
CA PRO A 233 -9.49 34.99 1.97
C PRO A 233 -8.43 33.88 2.02
N LEU A 234 -7.74 33.68 0.91
CA LEU A 234 -6.58 32.79 0.85
C LEU A 234 -5.32 33.61 1.05
N PRO A 235 -4.36 33.18 1.89
CA PRO A 235 -3.05 33.81 1.96
C PRO A 235 -2.32 33.70 0.61
N GLU A 236 -1.37 34.59 0.33
CA GLU A 236 -0.57 34.49 -0.89
C GLU A 236 0.35 33.25 -0.84
N SER A 237 0.29 32.42 -1.89
CA SER A 237 1.17 31.27 -2.06
C SER A 237 1.23 30.87 -3.54
N PRO A 238 2.41 30.51 -4.07
CA PRO A 238 2.54 30.02 -5.44
C PRO A 238 1.83 28.67 -5.65
N LEU A 239 1.52 27.93 -4.58
CA LEU A 239 0.83 26.64 -4.67
C LEU A 239 -0.55 26.76 -5.32
N TRP A 240 -1.23 27.90 -5.16
CA TRP A 240 -2.60 28.10 -5.64
C TRP A 240 -2.77 27.94 -7.15
N ALA A 241 -1.71 28.19 -7.93
CA ALA A 241 -1.70 28.02 -9.39
C ALA A 241 -1.38 26.58 -9.82
N LYS A 242 -0.81 25.75 -8.93
CA LYS A 242 -0.45 24.36 -9.22
C LYS A 242 -1.69 23.45 -9.23
N ARG A 243 -1.52 22.25 -9.79
CA ARG A 243 -2.44 21.10 -9.73
C ARG A 243 -1.90 20.04 -8.76
N PRO A 244 -2.75 19.19 -8.17
CA PRO A 244 -2.32 18.23 -7.14
C PRO A 244 -1.21 17.29 -7.59
N GLU A 245 -1.19 16.85 -8.86
CA GLU A 245 -0.11 15.99 -9.36
C GLU A 245 1.26 16.66 -9.41
N GLN A 246 1.33 18.00 -9.32
CA GLN A 246 2.59 18.75 -9.33
C GLN A 246 3.23 18.88 -7.95
N LEU A 247 2.51 18.53 -6.87
CA LEU A 247 2.95 18.78 -5.50
C LEU A 247 3.81 17.63 -4.95
N SER A 248 4.90 18.01 -4.28
CA SER A 248 5.64 17.15 -3.35
C SER A 248 4.84 16.93 -2.06
N VAL A 249 5.31 16.01 -1.21
CA VAL A 249 4.72 15.83 0.14
C VAL A 249 4.84 17.12 0.94
N ALA A 250 6.00 17.79 0.89
CA ALA A 250 6.22 19.06 1.59
C ALA A 250 5.27 20.16 1.11
N ASP A 251 5.00 20.28 -0.20
CA ASP A 251 4.00 21.22 -0.70
C ASP A 251 2.60 20.89 -0.16
N PHE A 252 2.25 19.60 0.01
CA PHE A 252 0.96 19.21 0.61
C PHE A 252 0.91 19.54 2.11
N VAL A 253 2.01 19.42 2.83
CA VAL A 253 2.11 19.85 4.24
C VAL A 253 1.90 21.37 4.35
N GLU A 254 2.58 22.15 3.52
CA GLU A 254 2.39 23.62 3.44
C GLU A 254 0.93 23.95 3.15
N LEU A 255 0.34 23.32 2.12
CA LEU A 255 -1.06 23.49 1.75
C LEU A 255 -2.01 23.18 2.91
N THR A 256 -1.72 22.13 3.68
CA THR A 256 -2.49 21.75 4.87
C THR A 256 -2.41 22.81 5.96
N ASN A 257 -1.23 23.35 6.23
CA ASN A 257 -1.04 24.38 7.24
C ASN A 257 -1.70 25.71 6.84
N LEU A 258 -1.62 26.11 5.56
CA LEU A 258 -2.34 27.28 5.04
C LEU A 258 -3.86 27.12 5.20
N ALA A 259 -4.40 25.95 4.85
CA ALA A 259 -5.83 25.67 4.99
C ALA A 259 -6.26 25.65 6.46
N SER A 260 -5.44 25.08 7.35
CA SER A 260 -5.68 25.06 8.80
C SER A 260 -5.75 26.49 9.36
N GLY A 261 -4.78 27.35 9.03
CA GLY A 261 -4.75 28.74 9.46
C GLY A 261 -6.00 29.53 9.05
N VAL A 262 -6.47 29.33 7.80
CA VAL A 262 -7.71 29.96 7.31
C VAL A 262 -8.94 29.48 8.09
N ARG A 263 -9.02 28.17 8.41
CA ARG A 263 -10.15 27.62 9.18
C ARG A 263 -10.17 28.17 10.60
N SER A 264 -9.01 28.31 11.25
CA SER A 264 -8.91 28.81 12.63
C SER A 264 -9.20 30.31 12.75
N ALA A 265 -8.73 31.13 11.80
CA ALA A 265 -8.96 32.58 11.82
C ALA A 265 -10.45 32.95 11.76
N VAL A 266 -11.24 32.19 11.00
CA VAL A 266 -12.70 32.40 10.90
C VAL A 266 -13.42 31.95 12.18
N SER A 267 -13.01 30.84 12.81
CA SER A 267 -13.61 30.42 14.08
C SER A 267 -13.29 31.37 15.25
N GLY A 268 -12.10 31.97 15.27
CA GLY A 268 -11.74 32.98 16.28
C GLY A 268 -12.56 34.25 16.15
N SER A 269 -12.82 34.69 14.91
CA SER A 269 -13.61 35.90 14.63
C SER A 269 -15.10 35.79 15.00
N ILE A 270 -15.63 34.56 15.15
CA ILE A 270 -17.03 34.32 15.55
C ILE A 270 -17.19 34.32 17.09
N ASN A 271 -16.12 34.02 17.84
CA ASN A 271 -16.16 33.99 19.31
C ASN A 271 -15.84 35.34 19.99
N GLU A 272 -15.50 36.37 19.21
CA GLU A 272 -15.22 37.74 19.68
C GLU A 272 -16.37 38.72 19.40
N LEU A 273 -17.52 38.23 18.92
CA LEU A 273 -18.76 38.99 18.69
C LEU A 273 -19.88 38.48 19.61
#